data_AF-A0A2M7PWF5-F1
#
_entry.id   AF-A0A2M7PWF5-F1
#
_cell.length_a   1.000
_cell.length_b   1.000
_cell.length_c   1.000
_cell.angle_alpha   90.00
_cell.angle_beta   90.00
_cell.angle_gamma   90.00
#
_symmetry.space_group_name_H-M   'P 1'
#
loop_
_entity.id
_entity.type
_entity.pdbx_description
1 polymer ?
#
loop_
_entity_poly.entity_id
_entity_poly.type
_entity_poly.pdbx_seq_one_letter_code
_entity_poly.pdbx_strand_id
1 'polypeptide(L)'
;FWFDEFLHLAERKDAYYQTDNALAMTKKFVTSYLPDHFSMDKADEAEILNNSAKFFREHDTFDLEVFTEEVLDHPDLANTFKSYKSQYEQEYKIEIDDHFDISDRASKKQAKNFKSVLKLDKNFSLYIHGDRRYIEKGRDDEKQMNFYKLYFNEEY
;
A
#
# COMPACT_ATOMS: atom_id res chain seq x y z
N PHE A 1 27.57 -4.21 -34.99
CA PHE A 1 27.60 -2.73 -34.87
C PHE A 1 26.73 -2.13 -35.96
N TRP A 2 25.40 -2.23 -35.83
CA TRP A 2 24.38 -1.42 -36.54
C TRP A 2 22.98 -1.96 -36.22
N PHE A 3 22.65 -2.04 -34.93
CA PHE A 3 21.28 -2.27 -34.48
C PHE A 3 21.02 -1.59 -33.12
N ASP A 4 21.80 -0.55 -32.78
CA ASP A 4 21.67 0.19 -31.51
C ASP A 4 21.14 1.63 -31.72
N GLU A 5 20.78 2.03 -32.95
CA GLU A 5 20.44 3.42 -33.30
C GLU A 5 19.06 3.60 -33.98
N PHE A 6 18.11 2.66 -33.83
CA PHE A 6 16.79 2.79 -34.48
C PHE A 6 15.57 2.63 -33.59
N LEU A 7 15.71 2.14 -32.37
CA LEU A 7 14.68 2.34 -31.36
C LEU A 7 15.25 3.38 -30.40
N HIS A 8 14.52 4.47 -30.18
CA HIS A 8 14.65 5.26 -28.96
C HIS A 8 14.23 4.38 -27.75
N LEU A 9 14.92 3.26 -27.55
CA LEU A 9 14.99 2.50 -26.32
C LEU A 9 15.87 3.34 -25.38
N ALA A 10 15.40 4.55 -25.04
CA ALA A 10 15.42 4.85 -23.62
C ALA A 10 14.71 3.65 -22.99
N GLU A 11 15.35 2.96 -22.05
CA GLU A 11 14.70 1.90 -21.30
C GLU A 11 13.36 2.45 -20.81
N ARG A 12 12.27 2.21 -21.56
CA ARG A 12 10.92 2.38 -21.04
C ARG A 12 10.86 1.30 -20.00
N LYS A 13 11.18 1.67 -18.77
CA LYS A 13 10.75 0.97 -17.56
C LYS A 13 9.32 0.57 -17.84
N ASP A 14 9.12 -0.72 -18.10
CA ASP A 14 7.84 -1.17 -18.61
C ASP A 14 6.77 -0.95 -17.55
N ALA A 15 5.50 -0.97 -17.96
CA ALA A 15 4.36 -0.87 -17.06
C ALA A 15 4.52 -1.80 -15.83
N TYR A 16 5.16 -2.95 -16.02
CA TYR A 16 5.48 -3.89 -14.95
C TYR A 16 6.45 -3.31 -13.92
N TYR A 17 7.59 -2.75 -14.36
CA TYR A 17 8.56 -2.10 -13.47
C TYR A 17 7.94 -0.96 -12.69
N GLN A 18 7.19 -0.07 -13.36
CA GLN A 18 6.55 1.07 -12.70
C GLN A 18 5.55 0.60 -11.63
N THR A 19 4.69 -0.35 -12.00
CA THR A 19 3.67 -0.92 -11.09
C THR A 19 4.31 -1.65 -9.91
N ASP A 20 5.36 -2.47 -10.13
CA ASP A 20 6.01 -3.23 -9.06
C ASP A 20 6.70 -2.30 -8.05
N ASN A 21 7.36 -1.24 -8.52
CA ASN A 21 7.99 -0.25 -7.64
C ASN A 21 6.99 0.62 -6.90
N ALA A 22 5.92 1.09 -7.55
CA ALA A 22 4.88 1.86 -6.90
C ALA A 22 4.18 1.05 -5.79
N LEU A 23 3.89 -0.23 -6.06
CA LEU A 23 3.32 -1.15 -5.07
C LEU A 23 4.31 -1.42 -3.91
N ALA A 24 5.58 -1.67 -4.20
CA ALA A 24 6.59 -1.88 -3.17
C ALA A 24 6.79 -0.65 -2.28
N MET A 25 6.86 0.54 -2.89
CA MET A 25 6.97 1.82 -2.21
C MET A 25 5.76 2.06 -1.31
N THR A 26 4.54 1.90 -1.84
CA THR A 26 3.29 2.05 -1.08
C THR A 26 3.27 1.13 0.13
N LYS A 27 3.67 -0.12 -0.04
CA LYS A 27 3.76 -1.05 1.08
C LYS A 27 4.77 -0.59 2.14
N LYS A 28 5.99 -0.19 1.73
CA LYS A 28 7.04 0.28 2.67
C LYS A 28 6.58 1.55 3.41
N PHE A 29 5.89 2.46 2.72
CA PHE A 29 5.27 3.63 3.31
C PHE A 29 4.29 3.24 4.43
N VAL A 30 3.33 2.37 4.14
CA VAL A 30 2.29 2.01 5.12
C VAL A 30 2.83 1.16 6.27
N THR A 31 3.72 0.20 6.00
CA THR A 31 4.17 -0.75 7.05
C THR A 31 5.36 -0.28 7.88
N SER A 32 6.06 0.76 7.44
CA SER A 32 7.29 1.23 8.10
C SER A 32 7.26 2.73 8.36
N TYR A 33 6.93 3.55 7.36
CA TYR A 33 6.96 5.00 7.53
C TYR A 33 5.80 5.51 8.39
N LEU A 34 4.57 5.10 8.07
CA LEU A 34 3.38 5.59 8.79
C LEU A 34 3.41 5.26 10.29
N PRO A 35 3.75 4.05 10.75
CA PRO A 35 3.73 3.73 12.18
C PRO A 35 4.82 4.46 12.99
N ASP A 36 5.93 4.82 12.36
CA ASP A 36 7.05 5.53 13.00
C ASP A 36 6.75 7.04 13.12
N HIS A 37 5.97 7.61 12.19
CA HIS A 37 5.71 9.05 12.10
C HIS A 37 4.29 9.46 12.52
N PHE A 38 3.33 8.54 12.44
CA PHE A 38 1.94 8.71 12.81
C PHE A 38 1.58 7.60 13.79
N SER A 39 0.80 7.92 14.83
CA SER A 39 0.29 6.91 15.77
C SER A 39 -0.84 6.08 15.15
N MET A 40 -0.56 5.48 13.99
CA MET A 40 -1.48 4.69 13.19
C MET A 40 -1.53 3.27 13.74
N ASP A 41 -2.72 2.70 13.85
CA ASP A 41 -2.86 1.32 14.29
C ASP A 41 -2.83 0.33 13.12
N LYS A 42 -2.77 -0.96 13.45
CA LYS A 42 -2.68 -2.02 12.44
C LYS A 42 -3.96 -2.19 11.60
N ALA A 43 -5.10 -1.69 12.06
CA ALA A 43 -6.34 -1.69 11.30
C ALA A 43 -6.33 -0.57 10.25
N ASP A 44 -5.85 0.62 10.62
CA ASP A 44 -5.62 1.73 9.68
C ASP A 44 -4.59 1.34 8.59
N GLU A 45 -3.46 0.74 8.98
CA GLU A 45 -2.48 0.20 8.02
C GLU A 45 -3.14 -0.80 7.05
N ALA A 46 -4.01 -1.67 7.60
CA ALA A 46 -4.67 -2.69 6.81
C ALA A 46 -5.64 -2.11 5.79
N GLU A 47 -6.38 -1.08 6.17
CA GLU A 47 -7.30 -0.34 5.32
C GLU A 47 -6.58 0.30 4.14
N ILE A 48 -5.49 1.04 4.40
CA ILE A 48 -4.72 1.71 3.34
C ILE A 48 -4.12 0.68 2.37
N LEU A 49 -3.58 -0.44 2.87
CA LEU A 49 -3.05 -1.51 2.02
C LEU A 49 -4.15 -2.15 1.15
N ASN A 50 -5.32 -2.39 1.71
CA ASN A 50 -6.45 -2.96 0.99
C ASN A 50 -6.97 -2.01 -0.10
N ASN A 51 -7.11 -0.72 0.23
CA ASN A 51 -7.50 0.33 -0.71
C ASN A 51 -6.47 0.49 -1.82
N SER A 52 -5.18 0.50 -1.48
CA SER A 52 -4.08 0.49 -2.47
C SER A 52 -4.21 -0.68 -3.42
N ALA A 53 -4.35 -1.90 -2.88
CA ALA A 53 -4.47 -3.10 -3.70
C ALA A 53 -5.73 -3.11 -4.57
N LYS A 54 -6.82 -2.45 -4.13
CA LYS A 54 -8.05 -2.28 -4.90
C LYS A 54 -7.84 -1.30 -6.06
N PHE A 55 -7.21 -0.15 -5.79
CA PHE A 55 -6.86 0.85 -6.80
C PHE A 55 -6.09 0.21 -7.97
N PHE A 56 -5.00 -0.49 -7.67
CA PHE A 56 -4.15 -1.16 -8.69
C PHE A 56 -4.83 -2.34 -9.41
N ARG A 57 -6.03 -2.75 -8.99
CA ARG A 57 -6.85 -3.79 -9.64
C ARG A 57 -7.97 -3.23 -10.50
N GLU A 58 -8.50 -2.06 -10.13
CA GLU A 58 -9.68 -1.47 -10.78
C GLU A 58 -9.32 -0.38 -11.79
N HIS A 59 -8.14 0.21 -11.68
CA HIS A 59 -7.64 1.22 -12.62
C HIS A 59 -6.65 0.62 -13.62
N ASP A 60 -6.75 1.08 -14.87
CA ASP A 60 -5.82 0.71 -15.95
C ASP A 60 -4.55 1.57 -15.96
N THR A 61 -4.60 2.76 -15.35
CA THR A 61 -3.49 3.71 -15.26
C THR A 61 -3.31 4.18 -13.83
N PHE A 62 -2.07 4.36 -13.42
CA PHE A 62 -1.71 5.02 -12.18
C PHE A 62 -1.60 6.52 -12.44
N ASP A 63 -2.18 7.32 -11.55
CA ASP A 63 -1.95 8.75 -11.44
C ASP A 63 -1.72 9.06 -9.95
N LEU A 64 -0.62 9.72 -9.64
CA LEU A 64 -0.21 9.97 -8.26
C LEU A 64 -1.24 10.77 -7.48
N GLU A 65 -1.86 11.78 -8.09
CA GLU A 65 -2.83 12.63 -7.41
C GLU A 65 -4.10 11.83 -7.10
N VAL A 66 -4.66 11.15 -8.12
CA VAL A 66 -5.85 10.31 -7.98
C VAL A 66 -5.62 9.21 -6.95
N PHE A 67 -4.46 8.56 -7.01
CA PHE A 67 -4.09 7.55 -6.02
C PHE A 67 -4.09 8.10 -4.60
N THR A 68 -3.43 9.24 -4.37
CA THR A 68 -3.36 9.82 -3.02
C THR A 68 -4.72 10.29 -2.52
N GLU A 69 -5.59 10.78 -3.39
CA GLU A 69 -6.96 11.17 -3.04
C GLU A 69 -7.82 9.95 -2.68
N GLU A 70 -7.87 8.93 -3.54
CA GLU A 70 -8.73 7.75 -3.33
C GLU A 70 -8.26 6.82 -2.20
N VAL A 71 -6.95 6.73 -1.96
CA VAL A 71 -6.38 5.72 -1.06
C VAL A 71 -6.01 6.27 0.32
N LEU A 72 -5.51 7.51 0.39
CA LEU A 72 -5.03 8.09 1.66
C LEU A 72 -6.08 8.97 2.34
N ASP A 73 -7.06 9.51 1.60
CA ASP A 73 -8.24 10.26 2.09
C ASP A 73 -7.92 11.36 3.14
N HIS A 74 -6.68 11.85 3.16
CA HIS A 74 -6.22 12.90 4.07
C HIS A 74 -5.08 13.72 3.43
N PRO A 75 -5.22 15.06 3.34
CA PRO A 75 -4.23 15.92 2.67
C PRO A 75 -2.81 15.80 3.25
N ASP A 76 -2.69 15.67 4.57
CA ASP A 76 -1.39 15.52 5.22
C ASP A 76 -0.70 14.20 4.83
N LEU A 77 -1.45 13.11 4.72
CA LEU A 77 -0.92 11.82 4.29
C LEU A 77 -0.51 11.85 2.82
N ALA A 78 -1.28 12.52 1.96
CA ALA A 78 -0.94 12.71 0.55
C ALA A 78 0.40 13.46 0.39
N ASN A 79 0.58 14.58 1.10
CA ASN A 79 1.83 15.35 1.05
C ASN A 79 3.03 14.56 1.59
N THR A 80 2.80 13.80 2.65
CA THR A 80 3.81 12.93 3.24
C THR A 80 4.19 11.81 2.27
N PHE A 81 3.22 11.22 1.57
CA PHE A 81 3.46 10.18 0.58
C PHE A 81 4.30 10.69 -0.59
N LYS A 82 4.01 11.88 -1.12
CA LYS A 82 4.81 12.51 -2.19
C LYS A 82 6.25 12.78 -1.74
N SER A 83 6.43 13.27 -0.52
CA SER A 83 7.76 13.47 0.06
C SER A 83 8.52 12.13 0.23
N TYR A 84 7.80 11.11 0.68
CA TYR A 84 8.33 9.76 0.82
C TYR A 84 8.71 9.13 -0.53
N LYS A 85 7.92 9.35 -1.58
CA LYS A 85 8.23 8.91 -2.95
C LYS A 85 9.60 9.42 -3.39
N SER A 86 9.86 10.72 -3.24
CA SER A 86 11.16 11.31 -3.57
C SER A 86 12.31 10.71 -2.75
N GLN A 87 12.10 10.46 -1.46
CA GLN A 87 13.10 9.79 -0.61
C GLN A 87 13.36 8.35 -1.07
N TYR A 88 12.31 7.60 -1.39
CA TYR A 88 12.39 6.23 -1.85
C TYR A 88 13.13 6.13 -3.20
N GLU A 89 12.81 7.01 -4.14
CA GLU A 89 13.50 7.10 -5.44
C GLU A 89 15.00 7.34 -5.27
N GLN A 90 15.40 8.23 -4.36
CA GLN A 90 16.79 8.50 -4.04
C GLN A 90 17.49 7.31 -3.36
N GLU A 91 16.85 6.68 -2.37
CA GLU A 91 17.39 5.55 -1.60
C GLU A 91 17.66 4.35 -2.52
N TYR A 92 16.71 4.03 -3.39
CA TYR A 92 16.77 2.86 -4.26
C TYR A 92 17.36 3.15 -5.65
N LYS A 93 17.67 4.42 -5.95
CA LYS A 93 18.15 4.89 -7.26
C LYS A 93 17.23 4.45 -8.40
N ILE A 94 15.93 4.61 -8.16
CA ILE A 94 14.88 4.34 -9.14
C ILE A 94 14.13 5.64 -9.43
N GLU A 95 13.23 5.58 -10.40
CA GLU A 95 12.32 6.67 -10.74
C GLU A 95 10.98 6.00 -11.02
N ILE A 96 9.95 6.50 -10.34
CA ILE A 96 8.57 6.08 -10.48
C ILE A 96 7.83 7.24 -11.13
N ASP A 97 7.23 7.01 -12.29
CA ASP A 97 6.53 8.08 -12.99
C ASP A 97 5.27 8.47 -12.20
N ASP A 98 4.89 9.74 -12.23
CA ASP A 98 3.64 10.18 -11.59
C ASP A 98 2.39 9.70 -12.36
N HIS A 99 2.57 9.31 -13.63
CA HIS A 99 1.54 8.73 -14.48
C HIS A 99 2.09 7.58 -15.34
N PHE A 100 1.47 6.40 -15.28
CA PHE A 100 1.88 5.23 -16.07
C PHE A 100 0.77 4.18 -16.22
N ASP A 101 0.89 3.29 -17.22
CA ASP A 101 -0.02 2.15 -17.39
C ASP A 101 0.21 1.08 -16.31
N ILE A 102 -0.86 0.61 -15.68
CA ILE A 102 -0.78 -0.43 -14.65
C ILE A 102 -0.60 -1.80 -15.30
N SER A 103 0.40 -2.54 -14.84
CA SER A 103 0.60 -3.92 -15.25
C SER A 103 -0.22 -4.88 -14.40
N ASP A 104 -1.24 -5.45 -15.02
CA ASP A 104 -2.07 -6.54 -14.51
C ASP A 104 -1.26 -7.68 -13.87
N ARG A 105 -0.12 -8.02 -14.49
CA ARG A 105 0.78 -9.08 -14.02
C ARG A 105 1.49 -8.67 -12.72
N ALA A 106 1.96 -7.42 -12.63
CA ALA A 106 2.58 -6.88 -11.42
C ALA A 106 1.54 -6.75 -10.30
N SER A 107 0.37 -6.18 -10.58
CA SER A 107 -0.74 -6.04 -9.62
C SER A 107 -1.14 -7.39 -9.02
N LYS A 108 -1.35 -8.42 -9.84
CA LYS A 108 -1.71 -9.77 -9.36
C LYS A 108 -0.58 -10.43 -8.55
N LYS A 109 0.69 -10.18 -8.90
CA LYS A 109 1.85 -10.72 -8.17
C LYS A 109 1.96 -10.06 -6.79
N GLN A 110 1.89 -8.74 -6.73
CA GLN A 110 2.06 -7.96 -5.50
C GLN A 110 0.81 -7.97 -4.62
N ALA A 111 -0.40 -8.19 -5.13
CA ALA A 111 -1.61 -8.35 -4.32
C ALA A 111 -1.46 -9.42 -3.21
N LYS A 112 -0.63 -10.45 -3.44
CA LYS A 112 -0.31 -11.48 -2.43
C LYS A 112 0.48 -10.92 -1.24
N ASN A 113 1.24 -9.84 -1.45
CA ASN A 113 2.10 -9.19 -0.48
C ASN A 113 1.40 -8.05 0.29
N PHE A 114 0.22 -7.63 -0.15
CA PHE A 114 -0.64 -6.64 0.51
C PHE A 114 -1.61 -7.28 1.53
N LYS A 115 -1.45 -8.57 1.84
CA LYS A 115 -2.24 -9.22 2.90
C LYS A 115 -1.91 -8.59 4.24
N SER A 116 -2.88 -7.87 4.80
CA SER A 116 -2.81 -7.29 6.13
C SER A 116 -3.02 -8.39 7.18
N VAL A 117 -1.92 -8.98 7.63
CA VAL A 117 -1.92 -9.97 8.71
C VAL A 117 -1.66 -9.28 10.03
N LEU A 118 -2.67 -9.22 10.89
CA LEU A 118 -2.53 -8.76 12.26
C LEU A 118 -2.04 -9.93 13.13
N LYS A 119 -0.83 -9.81 13.68
CA LYS A 119 -0.28 -10.79 14.63
C LYS A 119 -0.45 -10.29 16.05
N LEU A 120 -1.18 -11.03 16.88
CA LEU A 120 -1.43 -10.73 18.29
C LEU A 120 -0.72 -11.76 19.16
N ASP A 121 0.37 -11.35 19.81
CA ASP A 121 1.19 -12.12 20.76
C ASP A 121 1.57 -13.55 20.31
N LYS A 122 1.63 -13.77 18.99
CA LYS A 122 1.79 -15.10 18.34
C LYS A 122 0.65 -16.09 18.62
N ASN A 123 -0.32 -15.74 19.46
CA ASN A 123 -1.49 -16.54 19.77
C ASN A 123 -2.52 -16.48 18.64
N PHE A 124 -2.60 -15.33 17.94
CA PHE A 124 -3.55 -15.13 16.85
C PHE A 124 -2.89 -14.47 15.65
N SER A 125 -3.26 -14.94 14.45
CA SER A 125 -2.97 -14.29 13.18
C SER A 125 -4.31 -14.03 12.49
N LEU A 126 -4.73 -12.77 12.44
CA LEU A 126 -5.98 -12.37 11.80
C LEU A 126 -5.67 -11.85 10.39
N TYR A 127 -6.35 -12.39 9.38
CA TYR A 127 -6.30 -11.86 8.03
C TYR A 127 -7.41 -10.82 7.89
N ILE A 128 -7.05 -9.55 7.82
CA ILE A 128 -8.00 -8.46 7.69
C ILE A 128 -8.25 -8.22 6.20
N HIS A 129 -9.34 -8.81 5.70
CA HIS A 129 -9.84 -8.58 4.34
C HIS A 129 -10.83 -7.41 4.25
N GLY A 130 -11.33 -6.96 5.40
CA GLY A 130 -12.49 -6.10 5.52
C GLY A 130 -12.18 -4.67 5.93
N ASP A 131 -13.26 -3.91 5.98
CA ASP A 131 -13.34 -2.50 6.31
C ASP A 131 -13.06 -2.24 7.80
N ARG A 132 -12.26 -1.21 8.10
CA ARG A 132 -11.88 -0.81 9.47
C ARG A 132 -13.09 -0.56 10.37
N ARG A 133 -14.24 -0.15 9.80
CA ARG A 133 -15.47 0.12 10.55
C ARG A 133 -15.98 -1.08 11.37
N TYR A 134 -15.56 -2.30 11.03
CA TYR A 134 -15.93 -3.51 11.77
C TYR A 134 -14.89 -3.96 12.81
N ILE A 135 -13.85 -3.16 13.03
CA ILE A 135 -12.76 -3.47 13.95
C ILE A 135 -12.63 -2.34 14.97
N GLU A 136 -12.85 -2.67 16.24
CA GLU A 136 -12.63 -1.74 17.37
C GLU A 136 -11.45 -2.21 18.20
N LYS A 137 -10.46 -1.34 18.42
CA LYS A 137 -9.34 -1.58 19.32
C LYS A 137 -9.59 -0.89 20.65
N GLY A 138 -9.28 -1.58 21.76
CA GLY A 138 -9.35 -1.00 23.09
C GLY A 138 -8.33 -1.60 24.05
N ARG A 139 -8.33 -1.10 25.28
CA ARG A 139 -7.53 -1.61 26.39
C ARG A 139 -8.46 -1.99 27.53
N ASP A 140 -8.27 -3.20 28.04
CA ASP A 140 -8.90 -3.70 29.25
C ASP A 140 -7.98 -3.34 30.43
N ASP A 141 -8.38 -2.35 31.22
CA ASP A 141 -7.59 -1.86 32.35
C ASP A 141 -7.57 -2.85 33.53
N GLU A 142 -8.56 -3.74 33.65
CA GLU A 142 -8.56 -4.77 34.69
C GLU A 142 -7.55 -5.87 34.37
N LYS A 143 -7.47 -6.29 33.10
CA LYS A 143 -6.54 -7.32 32.63
C LYS A 143 -5.19 -6.76 32.22
N GLN A 144 -5.06 -5.43 32.12
CA GLN A 144 -3.88 -4.74 31.57
C GLN A 144 -3.51 -5.25 30.16
N MET A 145 -4.51 -5.57 29.34
CA MET A 145 -4.36 -6.18 28.01
C MET A 145 -5.05 -5.35 26.94
N ASN A 146 -4.49 -5.34 25.72
CA ASN A 146 -5.19 -4.76 24.56
C ASN A 146 -6.13 -5.81 23.95
N PHE A 147 -7.26 -5.36 23.40
CA PHE A 147 -8.20 -6.22 22.69
C PHE A 147 -8.59 -5.63 21.34
N TYR A 148 -9.03 -6.50 20.44
CA TYR A 148 -9.78 -6.14 19.24
C TYR A 148 -11.16 -6.76 19.33
N LYS A 149 -12.22 -6.00 19.06
CA LYS A 149 -13.58 -6.49 18.81
C LYS A 149 -13.81 -6.51 17.30
N LEU A 150 -14.37 -7.60 16.82
CA LEU A 150 -14.76 -7.77 15.42
C LEU A 150 -16.28 -7.81 15.36
N TYR A 151 -16.85 -6.97 14.50
CA TYR A 151 -18.30 -6.91 14.24
C TYR A 151 -18.59 -7.62 12.91
N PHE A 152 -19.64 -8.43 12.86
CA PHE A 152 -20.10 -9.08 11.64
C PHE A 152 -21.64 -9.09 11.60
N ASN A 153 -22.20 -9.10 10.40
CA ASN A 153 -23.65 -9.18 10.19
C ASN A 153 -24.11 -10.60 9.84
N GLU A 154 -23.36 -11.31 8.99
CA GLU A 154 -23.69 -12.65 8.50
C GLU A 154 -22.44 -13.54 8.58
N GLU A 155 -22.63 -14.81 8.95
CA GLU A 155 -21.59 -15.84 9.05
C GLU A 155 -21.75 -16.83 7.88
N TYR A 156 -20.64 -17.17 7.22
CA TYR A 156 -20.59 -18.05 6.04
C TYR A 156 -19.52 -19.12 6.18
#